data_AF-A0A967IDJ8-F1
#
_entry.id   AF-A0A967IDJ8-F1
#
_cell.length_a   1.000
_cell.length_b   1.000
_cell.length_c   1.000
_cell.angle_alpha   90.00
_cell.angle_beta   90.00
_cell.angle_gamma   90.00
#
_symmetry.space_group_name_H-M   'P 1'
#
loop_
_entity.id
_entity.type
_entity.pdbx_description
1 polymer ?
#
loop_
_entity_poly.entity_id
_entity_poly.type
_entity_poly.pdbx_seq_one_letter_code
_entity_poly.pdbx_strand_id
1 'polypeptide(L)'
;MPLLEEIEQKPDAEPEFDDGRLIPDVAVPFAEMKRVNASVVADITEFRRGKLQLAEMTIEAHLRDGSLDLRTLDFRTLKGQLLARGTLSPDGESGTASLQAVARDFAPGLREANVDLSMTTDLDLDVKSTGADLRTLAGNANGVIYVDTRGGRLKIAEMITAIYGNMLEEMLNTMNPLREKDPYTDLECLVMPLTIDDGKLAGAPSIFVSTAKIRAVTQGSLDLKTEKIRVGVRTTPRKIVSFSAAE
;
A
#
# COMPACT_ATOMS: atom_id res chain seq x y z
N MET A 1 -4.83 42.57 7.18
CA MET A 1 -5.05 41.29 7.87
C MET A 1 -4.26 40.23 7.13
N PRO A 2 -3.12 39.73 7.65
CA PRO A 2 -2.47 38.59 7.06
C PRO A 2 -3.20 37.33 7.55
N LEU A 3 -3.86 36.65 6.62
CA LEU A 3 -4.42 35.32 6.81
C LEU A 3 -3.38 34.31 6.33
N LEU A 4 -3.23 33.24 7.10
CA LEU A 4 -2.43 32.03 6.86
C LEU A 4 -0.97 32.12 7.30
N GLU A 5 -0.79 31.97 8.61
CA GLU A 5 0.42 31.38 9.18
C GLU A 5 0.47 29.91 8.69
N GLU A 6 1.49 29.55 7.92
CA GLU A 6 1.78 28.16 7.58
C GLU A 6 2.10 27.43 8.88
N ILE A 7 1.14 26.66 9.38
CA ILE A 7 1.40 25.68 10.43
C ILE A 7 2.24 24.60 9.77
N GLU A 8 3.57 24.68 9.92
CA GLU A 8 4.45 23.54 9.72
C GLU A 8 3.94 22.41 10.63
N GLN A 9 3.12 21.52 10.06
CA GLN A 9 2.79 20.26 10.71
C GLN A 9 4.08 19.46 10.77
N LYS A 10 4.76 19.53 11.91
CA LYS A 10 5.68 18.47 12.32
C LYS A 10 4.93 17.16 12.13
N PRO A 11 5.53 16.15 11.47
CA PRO A 11 4.93 14.83 11.43
C PRO A 11 4.63 14.43 12.87
N ASP A 12 3.35 14.13 13.15
CA ASP A 12 2.95 13.59 14.45
C ASP A 12 3.85 12.39 14.74
N ALA A 13 4.33 12.29 15.98
CA ALA A 13 5.12 11.14 16.42
C ALA A 13 4.35 9.87 16.07
N GLU A 14 5.05 8.88 15.51
CA GLU A 14 4.44 7.58 15.22
C GLU A 14 3.74 7.09 16.50
N PRO A 15 2.49 6.59 16.40
CA PRO A 15 1.79 6.09 17.57
C PRO A 15 2.58 4.92 18.15
N GLU A 16 3.21 5.13 19.31
CA GLU A 16 3.80 4.06 20.09
C GLU A 16 2.69 3.35 20.87
N PHE A 17 2.54 2.05 20.63
CA PHE A 17 1.66 1.19 21.40
C PHE A 17 2.43 0.60 22.60
N ASP A 18 1.72 0.35 23.72
CA ASP A 18 2.32 -0.04 25.01
C ASP A 18 3.25 -1.27 24.94
N ASP A 19 3.09 -2.13 23.93
CA ASP A 19 3.87 -3.36 23.75
C ASP A 19 4.96 -3.27 22.65
N GLY A 20 5.17 -2.08 22.08
CA GLY A 20 6.18 -1.83 21.03
C GLY A 20 5.84 -2.47 19.68
N ARG A 21 4.61 -2.92 19.48
CA ARG A 21 4.12 -3.49 18.22
C ARG A 21 3.53 -2.41 17.31
N LEU A 22 3.69 -2.58 16.00
CA LEU A 22 3.14 -1.71 14.96
C LEU A 22 1.67 -2.00 14.68
N ILE A 23 1.23 -3.27 14.78
CA ILE A 23 -0.17 -3.63 14.54
C ILE A 23 -0.92 -3.56 15.87
N PRO A 24 -1.89 -2.63 16.00
CA PRO A 24 -2.59 -2.45 17.26
C PRO A 24 -3.62 -3.56 17.49
N ASP A 25 -3.86 -3.89 18.75
CA ASP A 25 -4.90 -4.82 19.21
C ASP A 25 -6.24 -4.12 19.46
N VAL A 26 -6.59 -3.16 18.60
CA VAL A 26 -7.89 -2.50 18.66
C VAL A 26 -8.99 -3.54 18.41
N ALA A 27 -9.79 -3.77 19.44
CA ALA A 27 -10.91 -4.71 19.40
C ALA A 27 -11.92 -4.31 18.33
N VAL A 28 -12.39 -5.32 17.59
CA VAL A 28 -13.50 -5.15 16.65
C VAL A 28 -14.81 -5.13 17.47
N PRO A 29 -15.66 -4.11 17.30
CA PRO A 29 -16.82 -3.89 18.17
C PRO A 29 -18.02 -4.78 17.79
N PHE A 30 -17.83 -6.10 17.75
CA PHE A 30 -18.87 -7.07 17.36
C PHE A 30 -20.11 -7.01 18.25
N ALA A 31 -19.95 -6.68 19.54
CA ALA A 31 -21.06 -6.53 20.46
C ALA A 31 -21.93 -5.31 20.12
N GLU A 32 -21.31 -4.19 19.78
CA GLU A 32 -21.95 -2.94 19.37
C GLU A 32 -22.59 -3.09 18.00
N MET A 33 -21.91 -3.76 17.07
CA MET A 33 -22.42 -4.08 15.73
C MET A 33 -23.75 -4.85 15.79
N LYS A 34 -23.96 -5.71 16.79
CA LYS A 34 -25.24 -6.42 17.00
C LYS A 34 -26.38 -5.52 17.49
N ARG A 35 -26.07 -4.36 18.08
CA ARG A 35 -27.07 -3.44 18.64
C ARG A 35 -27.68 -2.50 17.60
N VAL A 36 -27.06 -2.41 16.42
CA VAL A 36 -27.44 -1.46 15.37
C VAL A 36 -27.62 -2.21 14.07
N ASN A 37 -28.76 -2.00 13.42
CA ASN A 37 -28.94 -2.33 12.02
C ASN A 37 -28.88 -1.03 11.22
N ALA A 38 -28.02 -0.99 10.21
CA ALA A 38 -27.79 0.19 9.39
C ALA A 38 -27.62 -0.19 7.91
N SER A 39 -27.96 0.72 7.02
CA SER A 39 -27.71 0.58 5.60
C SER A 39 -27.23 1.91 5.06
N VAL A 40 -26.15 1.87 4.30
CA VAL A 40 -25.58 3.01 3.60
C VAL A 40 -25.62 2.67 2.12
N VAL A 41 -26.36 3.46 1.36
CA VAL A 41 -26.33 3.45 -0.11
C VAL A 41 -26.05 4.90 -0.52
N ALA A 42 -24.89 5.13 -1.12
CA ALA A 42 -24.44 6.45 -1.49
C ALA A 42 -23.81 6.46 -2.87
N ASP A 43 -24.26 7.39 -3.70
CA ASP A 43 -23.66 7.73 -4.98
C ASP A 43 -23.12 9.15 -4.92
N ILE A 44 -21.81 9.28 -5.10
CA ILE A 44 -21.06 10.52 -4.95
C ILE A 44 -20.35 10.81 -6.26
N THR A 45 -20.81 11.82 -7.00
CA THR A 45 -20.20 12.19 -8.28
C THR A 45 -18.74 12.60 -8.13
N GLU A 46 -18.41 13.30 -7.05
CA GLU A 46 -17.06 13.76 -6.78
C GLU A 46 -16.80 13.84 -5.27
N PHE A 47 -15.70 13.21 -4.84
CA PHE A 47 -15.19 13.28 -3.47
C PHE A 47 -13.79 13.92 -3.48
N ARG A 48 -13.62 15.00 -2.71
CA ARG A 48 -12.35 15.70 -2.56
C ARG A 48 -11.95 15.78 -1.09
N ARG A 49 -10.74 15.31 -0.76
CA ARG A 49 -10.14 15.49 0.57
C ARG A 49 -8.65 15.81 0.43
N GLY A 50 -8.28 17.06 0.69
CA GLY A 50 -6.90 17.52 0.47
C GLY A 50 -6.49 17.34 -0.99
N LYS A 51 -5.43 16.55 -1.24
CA LYS A 51 -4.94 16.21 -2.58
C LYS A 51 -5.66 15.01 -3.23
N LEU A 52 -6.46 14.26 -2.45
CA LEU A 52 -7.21 13.11 -2.93
C LEU A 52 -8.46 13.58 -3.67
N GLN A 53 -8.61 13.14 -4.92
CA GLN A 53 -9.78 13.39 -5.76
C GLN A 53 -10.27 12.07 -6.34
N LEU A 54 -11.50 11.69 -5.98
CA LEU A 54 -12.20 10.51 -6.47
C LEU A 54 -13.45 10.98 -7.23
N ALA A 55 -13.81 10.25 -8.27
CA ALA A 55 -15.01 10.51 -9.08
C ALA A 55 -15.87 9.26 -9.14
N GLU A 56 -17.17 9.45 -9.37
CA GLU A 56 -18.14 8.35 -9.57
C GLU A 56 -18.02 7.28 -8.48
N MET A 57 -18.07 7.71 -7.21
CA MET A 57 -17.96 6.82 -6.07
C MET A 57 -19.33 6.26 -5.70
N THR A 58 -19.44 4.94 -5.67
CA THR A 58 -20.64 4.22 -5.21
C THR A 58 -20.27 3.36 -4.01
N ILE A 59 -21.04 3.50 -2.93
CA ILE A 59 -20.90 2.72 -1.70
C ILE A 59 -22.24 2.07 -1.39
N GLU A 60 -22.23 0.75 -1.26
CA GLU A 60 -23.34 -0.01 -0.70
C GLU A 60 -22.82 -0.89 0.44
N ALA A 61 -23.26 -0.59 1.66
CA ALA A 61 -22.88 -1.34 2.85
C ALA A 61 -24.10 -1.56 3.76
N HIS A 62 -24.19 -2.76 4.34
CA HIS A 62 -25.28 -3.16 5.23
C HIS A 62 -24.71 -3.74 6.52
N LEU A 63 -25.15 -3.22 7.66
CA LEU A 63 -24.92 -3.82 8.96
C LEU A 63 -26.24 -4.46 9.42
N ARG A 64 -26.27 -5.78 9.54
CA ARG A 64 -27.45 -6.54 9.98
C ARG A 64 -27.05 -7.64 10.95
N ASP A 65 -27.66 -7.65 12.13
CA ASP A 65 -27.46 -8.66 13.17
C ASP A 65 -25.98 -8.86 13.53
N GLY A 66 -25.21 -7.77 13.55
CA GLY A 66 -23.78 -7.78 13.82
C GLY A 66 -22.89 -8.07 12.61
N SER A 67 -23.44 -8.45 11.46
CA SER A 67 -22.67 -8.69 10.24
C SER A 67 -22.65 -7.44 9.37
N LEU A 68 -21.46 -6.92 9.09
CA LEU A 68 -21.21 -5.86 8.12
C LEU A 68 -20.89 -6.49 6.76
N ASP A 69 -21.72 -6.20 5.76
CA ASP A 69 -21.54 -6.56 4.36
C ASP A 69 -21.25 -5.30 3.54
N LEU A 70 -20.01 -5.16 3.05
CA LEU A 70 -19.65 -4.17 2.04
C LEU A 70 -19.95 -4.78 0.67
N ARG A 71 -21.16 -4.52 0.18
CA ARG A 71 -21.67 -5.07 -1.07
C ARG A 71 -20.88 -4.55 -2.27
N THR A 72 -20.62 -3.25 -2.29
CA THR A 72 -19.73 -2.61 -3.25
C THR A 72 -19.12 -1.33 -2.67
N LEU A 73 -17.85 -1.13 -2.98
CA LEU A 73 -17.17 0.15 -2.95
C LEU A 73 -16.52 0.29 -4.33
N ASP A 74 -17.02 1.20 -5.15
CA ASP A 74 -16.47 1.53 -6.45
C ASP A 74 -16.11 3.01 -6.47
N PHE A 75 -14.96 3.36 -7.03
CA PHE A 75 -14.65 4.74 -7.37
C PHE A 75 -13.60 4.81 -8.48
N ARG A 76 -13.67 5.90 -9.25
CA ARG A 76 -12.64 6.28 -10.22
C ARG A 76 -11.65 7.24 -9.58
N THR A 77 -10.40 7.16 -10.03
CA THR A 77 -9.41 8.21 -9.77
C THR A 77 -9.15 9.00 -11.07
N LEU A 78 -8.10 9.82 -11.10
CA LEU A 78 -7.68 10.50 -12.33
C LEU A 78 -7.40 9.51 -13.48
N LYS A 79 -7.01 8.27 -13.16
CA LYS A 79 -6.88 7.18 -14.13
C LYS A 79 -7.19 5.84 -13.48
N GLY A 80 -8.01 5.03 -14.15
CA GLY A 80 -8.41 3.73 -13.63
C GLY A 80 -9.49 3.82 -12.55
N GLN A 81 -9.84 2.66 -12.01
CA GLN A 81 -10.92 2.47 -11.05
C GLN A 81 -10.53 1.41 -10.04
N LEU A 82 -11.15 1.47 -8.86
CA LEU A 82 -11.02 0.46 -7.82
C LEU A 82 -12.42 -0.04 -7.46
N LEU A 83 -12.57 -1.37 -7.45
CA LEU A 83 -13.76 -2.04 -6.95
C LEU A 83 -13.37 -2.89 -5.76
N ALA A 84 -14.15 -2.81 -4.67
CA ALA A 84 -13.96 -3.61 -3.49
C ALA A 84 -15.28 -4.14 -2.93
N ARG A 85 -15.21 -5.30 -2.30
CA ARG A 85 -16.28 -5.91 -1.52
C ARG A 85 -15.70 -6.64 -0.33
N GLY A 86 -16.47 -6.83 0.72
CA GLY A 86 -15.97 -7.50 1.91
C GLY A 86 -17.04 -7.78 2.92
N THR A 87 -16.69 -8.58 3.92
CA THR A 87 -17.59 -8.92 5.01
C THR A 87 -16.83 -8.87 6.33
N LEU A 88 -17.54 -8.52 7.39
CA LEU A 88 -17.05 -8.61 8.76
C LEU A 88 -18.21 -9.08 9.64
N SER A 89 -18.12 -10.32 10.13
CA SER A 89 -19.22 -10.98 10.84
C SER A 89 -18.74 -11.63 12.13
N PRO A 90 -19.52 -11.58 13.22
CA PRO A 90 -19.17 -12.23 14.48
C PRO A 90 -19.15 -13.76 14.33
N ASP A 91 -18.22 -14.41 15.02
CA ASP A 91 -18.08 -15.85 15.14
C ASP A 91 -17.58 -16.18 16.57
N GLY A 92 -18.50 -16.54 17.46
CA GLY A 92 -18.22 -16.72 18.89
C GLY A 92 -17.78 -15.42 19.57
N GLU A 93 -16.62 -15.47 20.25
CA GLU A 93 -15.95 -14.31 20.87
C GLU A 93 -15.06 -13.53 19.88
N SER A 94 -14.98 -13.98 18.64
CA SER A 94 -14.17 -13.42 17.55
C SER A 94 -15.08 -13.03 16.37
N GLY A 95 -14.50 -12.80 15.21
CA GLY A 95 -15.23 -12.74 13.96
C GLY A 95 -14.43 -13.18 12.76
N THR A 96 -15.13 -13.30 11.64
CA THR A 96 -14.58 -13.59 10.32
C THR A 96 -14.57 -12.31 9.51
N ALA A 97 -13.49 -12.09 8.76
CA ALA A 97 -13.37 -10.97 7.85
C ALA A 97 -13.03 -11.47 6.44
N SER A 98 -13.55 -10.80 5.42
CA SER A 98 -13.10 -10.96 4.05
C SER A 98 -12.99 -9.61 3.37
N LEU A 99 -12.01 -9.46 2.48
CA LEU A 99 -11.86 -8.30 1.63
C LEU A 99 -11.36 -8.76 0.27
N GLN A 100 -12.05 -8.33 -0.78
CA GLN A 100 -11.62 -8.47 -2.14
C GLN A 100 -11.57 -7.10 -2.78
N ALA A 101 -10.46 -6.78 -3.44
CA ALA A 101 -10.30 -5.53 -4.15
C ALA A 101 -9.58 -5.76 -5.48
N VAL A 102 -10.08 -5.12 -6.53
CA VAL A 102 -9.47 -5.13 -7.85
C VAL A 102 -9.33 -3.69 -8.32
N ALA A 103 -8.14 -3.33 -8.76
CA ALA A 103 -7.89 -2.06 -9.43
C ALA A 103 -7.17 -2.32 -10.75
N ARG A 104 -7.47 -1.51 -11.77
CA ARG A 104 -6.85 -1.59 -13.09
C ARG A 104 -6.47 -0.20 -13.57
N ASP A 105 -5.23 -0.07 -14.02
CA ASP A 105 -4.58 1.19 -14.42
C ASP A 105 -4.80 2.33 -13.41
N PHE A 106 -4.87 1.97 -12.13
CA PHE A 106 -5.23 2.86 -11.04
C PHE A 106 -4.08 3.81 -10.73
N ALA A 107 -4.35 5.11 -10.79
CA ALA A 107 -3.40 6.14 -10.36
C ALA A 107 -3.90 6.74 -9.02
N PRO A 108 -3.30 6.39 -7.86
CA PRO A 108 -3.80 6.80 -6.54
C PRO A 108 -3.86 8.31 -6.29
N GLY A 109 -3.37 9.14 -7.22
CA GLY A 109 -3.57 10.58 -7.16
C GLY A 109 -2.78 11.29 -6.06
N LEU A 110 -1.65 10.73 -5.62
CA LEU A 110 -0.66 11.46 -4.83
C LEU A 110 0.04 12.46 -5.76
N ARG A 111 -0.64 13.59 -6.02
CA ARG A 111 -0.35 14.54 -7.11
C ARG A 111 1.10 15.03 -7.20
N GLU A 112 1.88 15.01 -6.12
CA GLU A 112 3.29 15.44 -6.15
C GLU A 112 4.27 14.36 -6.64
N ALA A 113 3.89 13.08 -6.53
CA ALA A 113 4.73 11.96 -6.93
C ALA A 113 4.39 11.41 -8.34
N ASN A 114 3.23 11.76 -8.90
CA ASN A 114 2.73 11.24 -10.18
C ASN A 114 1.92 12.30 -10.96
N VAL A 115 2.49 13.50 -11.12
CA VAL A 115 1.81 14.67 -11.71
C VAL A 115 1.29 14.40 -13.13
N ASP A 116 2.00 13.57 -13.90
CA ASP A 116 1.69 13.25 -15.30
C ASP A 116 0.84 11.98 -15.50
N LEU A 117 0.45 11.31 -14.40
CA LEU A 117 -0.28 10.03 -14.40
C LEU A 117 0.42 8.91 -15.19
N SER A 118 1.74 9.02 -15.37
CA SER A 118 2.55 8.00 -16.05
C SER A 118 2.71 6.74 -15.19
N MET A 119 2.60 6.85 -13.87
CA MET A 119 2.55 5.72 -12.95
C MET A 119 1.11 5.21 -12.79
N THR A 120 0.87 3.97 -13.18
CA THR A 120 -0.40 3.27 -12.93
C THR A 120 -0.19 1.95 -12.23
N THR A 121 -1.18 1.50 -11.48
CA THR A 121 -1.11 0.28 -10.69
C THR A 121 -2.31 -0.63 -10.98
N ASP A 122 -2.04 -1.90 -11.26
CA ASP A 122 -3.02 -2.96 -11.14
C ASP A 122 -2.92 -3.58 -9.75
N LEU A 123 -4.06 -3.86 -9.12
CA LEU A 123 -4.18 -4.50 -7.81
C LEU A 123 -5.15 -5.66 -7.93
N ASP A 124 -4.78 -6.82 -7.40
CA ASP A 124 -5.70 -7.90 -7.05
C ASP A 124 -5.45 -8.32 -5.60
N LEU A 125 -6.47 -8.19 -4.76
CA LEU A 125 -6.44 -8.56 -3.36
C LEU A 125 -7.62 -9.48 -3.08
N ASP A 126 -7.35 -10.62 -2.46
CA ASP A 126 -8.36 -11.52 -1.91
C ASP A 126 -7.83 -12.06 -0.59
N VAL A 127 -8.39 -11.57 0.52
CA VAL A 127 -7.93 -11.89 1.87
C VAL A 127 -9.12 -12.28 2.73
N LYS A 128 -8.92 -13.32 3.54
CA LYS A 128 -9.86 -13.77 4.57
C LYS A 128 -9.11 -13.91 5.88
N SER A 129 -9.79 -13.68 6.99
CA SER A 129 -9.18 -13.81 8.31
C SER A 129 -10.20 -14.11 9.40
N THR A 130 -9.69 -14.49 10.58
CA THR A 130 -10.43 -14.61 11.82
C THR A 130 -9.72 -13.84 12.94
N GLY A 131 -10.47 -13.13 13.78
CA GLY A 131 -9.87 -12.34 14.86
C GLY A 131 -10.89 -11.51 15.63
N ALA A 132 -10.55 -11.24 16.89
CA ALA A 132 -11.34 -10.39 17.78
C ALA A 132 -10.90 -8.92 17.72
N ASP A 133 -9.70 -8.68 17.19
CA ASP A 133 -9.05 -7.37 17.09
C ASP A 133 -8.25 -7.26 15.78
N LEU A 134 -7.78 -6.06 15.45
CA LEU A 134 -7.03 -5.83 14.21
C LEU A 134 -5.74 -6.66 14.12
N ARG A 135 -5.07 -6.90 15.24
CA ARG A 135 -3.83 -7.67 15.34
C ARG A 135 -4.03 -9.15 15.02
N THR A 136 -5.06 -9.76 15.59
CA THR A 136 -5.45 -11.16 15.34
C THR A 136 -6.00 -11.32 13.92
N LEU A 137 -6.76 -10.34 13.41
CA LEU A 137 -7.16 -10.33 12.01
C LEU A 137 -5.97 -10.24 11.05
N ALA A 138 -4.96 -9.42 11.34
CA ALA A 138 -3.74 -9.39 10.53
C ALA A 138 -2.96 -10.72 10.65
N GLY A 139 -2.81 -11.20 11.89
CA GLY A 139 -2.07 -12.41 12.21
C GLY A 139 -2.66 -13.71 11.64
N ASN A 140 -3.97 -13.80 11.45
CA ASN A 140 -4.62 -15.02 10.94
C ASN A 140 -5.05 -14.89 9.47
N ALA A 141 -4.58 -13.86 8.77
CA ALA A 141 -4.96 -13.60 7.39
C ALA A 141 -4.46 -14.71 6.46
N ASN A 142 -5.29 -15.08 5.49
CA ASN A 142 -4.99 -16.01 4.41
C ASN A 142 -5.47 -15.40 3.09
N GLY A 143 -4.69 -15.52 2.02
CA GLY A 143 -5.07 -14.87 0.77
C GLY A 143 -3.95 -14.64 -0.23
N VAL A 144 -4.22 -13.75 -1.17
CA VAL A 144 -3.29 -13.33 -2.21
C VAL A 144 -3.32 -11.81 -2.37
N ILE A 145 -2.16 -11.25 -2.68
CA ILE A 145 -1.99 -9.85 -3.05
C ILE A 145 -1.12 -9.83 -4.29
N TYR A 146 -1.63 -9.23 -5.37
CA TYR A 146 -0.89 -8.95 -6.58
C TYR A 146 -0.91 -7.44 -6.83
N VAL A 147 0.28 -6.86 -6.98
CA VAL A 147 0.45 -5.46 -7.37
C VAL A 147 1.35 -5.41 -8.59
N ASP A 148 0.94 -4.71 -9.64
CA ASP A 148 1.76 -4.38 -10.81
C ASP A 148 1.69 -2.87 -11.05
N THR A 149 2.74 -2.16 -10.68
CA THR A 149 2.87 -0.73 -10.95
C THR A 149 3.76 -0.52 -12.16
N ARG A 150 3.33 0.29 -13.11
CA ARG A 150 4.00 0.54 -14.40
C ARG A 150 4.21 2.03 -14.61
N GLY A 151 5.36 2.40 -15.17
CA GLY A 151 5.70 3.79 -15.48
C GLY A 151 5.89 4.66 -14.24
N GLY A 152 6.20 5.93 -14.44
CA GLY A 152 6.42 6.89 -13.35
C GLY A 152 7.87 7.32 -13.20
N ARG A 153 8.04 8.44 -12.50
CA ARG A 153 9.34 9.00 -12.15
C ARG A 153 9.47 9.08 -10.64
N LEU A 154 10.39 8.30 -10.08
CA LEU A 154 10.62 8.20 -8.64
C LEU A 154 11.87 8.98 -8.24
N LYS A 155 11.87 9.56 -7.04
CA LYS A 155 13.12 10.05 -6.45
C LYS A 155 13.99 8.86 -6.08
N ILE A 156 15.28 8.94 -6.38
CA ILE A 156 16.18 7.82 -6.14
C ILE A 156 16.37 7.56 -4.65
N ALA A 157 16.33 8.61 -3.81
CA ALA A 157 16.37 8.48 -2.36
C ALA A 157 15.20 7.62 -1.85
N GLU A 158 13.96 7.99 -2.18
CA GLU A 158 12.75 7.25 -1.81
C GLU A 158 12.80 5.79 -2.26
N MET A 159 13.31 5.50 -3.46
CA MET A 159 13.51 4.12 -3.94
C MET A 159 14.57 3.37 -3.12
N ILE A 160 15.67 4.01 -2.73
CA ILE A 160 16.72 3.39 -1.91
C ILE A 160 16.18 3.09 -0.51
N THR A 161 15.50 4.06 0.12
CA THR A 161 14.86 3.87 1.42
C THR A 161 13.84 2.73 1.38
N ALA A 162 13.03 2.64 0.33
CA ALA A 162 12.05 1.55 0.18
C ALA A 162 12.70 0.15 0.06
N ILE A 163 13.88 0.05 -0.54
CA ILE A 163 14.55 -1.24 -0.78
C ILE A 163 15.48 -1.64 0.39
N TYR A 164 16.18 -0.67 0.98
CA TYR A 164 17.27 -0.93 1.92
C TYR A 164 17.07 -0.30 3.31
N GLY A 165 15.96 0.42 3.52
CA GLY A 165 15.74 1.24 4.71
C GLY A 165 16.75 2.38 4.83
N ASN A 166 16.73 3.05 5.98
CA ASN A 166 17.59 4.21 6.25
C ASN A 166 19.09 3.86 6.34
N MET A 167 19.45 2.57 6.47
CA MET A 167 20.82 2.12 6.66
C MET A 167 21.74 2.37 5.46
N LEU A 168 21.22 2.34 4.23
CA LEU A 168 22.03 2.54 3.03
C LEU A 168 22.17 4.01 2.64
N GLU A 169 21.22 4.87 3.04
CA GLU A 169 21.31 6.31 2.80
C GLU A 169 22.51 6.93 3.53
N GLU A 170 22.74 6.56 4.80
CA GLU A 170 23.88 7.04 5.58
C GLU A 170 25.23 6.59 4.96
N MET A 171 25.32 5.35 4.49
CA MET A 171 26.53 4.83 3.85
C MET A 171 26.79 5.46 2.47
N LEU A 172 25.75 5.65 1.65
CA LEU A 172 25.87 6.20 0.29
C LEU A 172 26.14 7.71 0.30
N ASN A 173 25.57 8.46 1.25
CA ASN A 173 25.86 9.88 1.44
C ASN A 173 27.33 10.13 1.81
N THR A 174 27.98 9.14 2.42
CA THR A 174 29.39 9.25 2.85
C THR A 174 30.40 8.87 1.76
N MET A 175 30.01 8.07 0.75
CA MET A 175 30.97 7.47 -0.19
C MET A 175 31.01 8.08 -1.60
N ASN A 176 30.03 8.87 -2.05
CA ASN A 176 30.14 9.49 -3.39
C ASN A 176 29.27 10.75 -3.59
N PRO A 177 29.84 11.95 -3.49
CA PRO A 177 29.14 13.23 -3.73
C PRO A 177 28.79 13.52 -5.21
N LEU A 178 29.04 12.60 -6.16
CA LEU A 178 28.82 12.82 -7.61
C LEU A 178 27.40 12.49 -8.12
N ARG A 179 26.33 12.71 -7.34
CA ARG A 179 24.92 12.46 -7.75
C ARG A 179 24.16 13.70 -8.25
N GLU A 180 24.85 14.77 -8.62
CA GLU A 180 24.21 16.07 -8.89
C GLU A 180 23.40 16.23 -10.19
N LYS A 181 23.23 15.23 -11.08
CA LYS A 181 22.57 15.50 -12.38
C LYS A 181 21.08 15.20 -12.48
N ASP A 182 20.55 14.24 -11.72
CA ASP A 182 19.11 13.97 -11.71
C ASP A 182 18.73 13.18 -10.44
N PRO A 183 18.00 13.79 -9.48
CA PRO A 183 17.56 13.10 -8.27
C PRO A 183 16.47 12.06 -8.55
N TYR A 184 16.07 11.89 -9.81
CA TYR A 184 15.03 10.97 -10.23
C TYR A 184 15.53 9.78 -11.07
N THR A 185 14.70 8.75 -11.13
CA THR A 185 14.82 7.63 -12.05
C THR A 185 13.43 7.23 -12.57
N ASP A 186 13.37 6.77 -13.81
CA ASP A 186 12.11 6.27 -14.37
C ASP A 186 11.87 4.84 -13.88
N LEU A 187 10.72 4.61 -13.27
CA LEU A 187 10.19 3.31 -12.93
C LEU A 187 9.60 2.70 -14.20
N GLU A 188 10.11 1.53 -14.60
CA GLU A 188 9.50 0.76 -15.67
C GLU A 188 8.37 -0.11 -15.10
N CYS A 189 8.69 -0.87 -14.05
CA CYS A 189 7.70 -1.64 -13.32
C CYS A 189 8.10 -1.98 -11.88
N LEU A 190 7.09 -2.23 -11.04
CA LEU A 190 7.18 -2.85 -9.73
C LEU A 190 6.11 -3.94 -9.65
N VAL A 191 6.50 -5.19 -9.38
CA VAL A 191 5.61 -6.34 -9.32
C VAL A 191 5.73 -7.03 -7.95
N MET A 192 4.61 -7.24 -7.27
CA MET A 192 4.54 -7.91 -5.97
C MET A 192 3.50 -9.05 -5.99
N PRO A 193 3.91 -10.29 -6.28
CA PRO A 193 3.04 -11.45 -6.21
C PRO A 193 3.20 -12.15 -4.85
N LEU A 194 2.36 -11.79 -3.88
CA LEU A 194 2.42 -12.30 -2.52
C LEU A 194 1.26 -13.23 -2.21
N THR A 195 1.55 -14.30 -1.47
CA THR A 195 0.56 -15.15 -0.81
C THR A 195 0.62 -14.90 0.69
N ILE A 196 -0.53 -14.98 1.35
CA ILE A 196 -0.66 -14.93 2.81
C ILE A 196 -1.12 -16.30 3.28
N ASP A 197 -0.34 -16.91 4.17
CA ASP A 197 -0.66 -18.18 4.83
C ASP A 197 -0.52 -18.00 6.33
N ASP A 198 -1.63 -18.03 7.05
CA ASP A 198 -1.70 -17.85 8.51
C ASP A 198 -0.91 -16.61 9.00
N GLY A 199 -1.16 -15.47 8.34
CA GLY A 199 -0.50 -14.18 8.59
C GLY A 199 0.93 -14.07 8.08
N LYS A 200 1.46 -15.10 7.39
CA LYS A 200 2.80 -15.05 6.79
C LYS A 200 2.69 -14.69 5.32
N LEU A 201 3.21 -13.52 4.98
CA LEU A 201 3.34 -13.05 3.62
C LEU A 201 4.66 -13.57 3.05
N ALA A 202 4.61 -14.16 1.86
CA ALA A 202 5.80 -14.58 1.11
C ALA A 202 5.53 -14.55 -0.39
N GLY A 203 6.60 -14.53 -1.18
CA GLY A 203 6.55 -14.67 -2.64
C GLY A 203 7.92 -15.04 -3.20
N ALA A 204 7.96 -15.62 -4.40
CA ALA A 204 9.21 -16.05 -5.04
C ALA A 204 9.23 -15.69 -6.54
N PRO A 205 9.71 -14.47 -6.92
CA PRO A 205 10.20 -13.40 -6.05
C PRO A 205 9.07 -12.70 -5.30
N SER A 206 9.36 -12.10 -4.16
CA SER A 206 8.36 -11.37 -3.36
C SER A 206 8.09 -9.99 -3.95
N ILE A 207 9.14 -9.33 -4.44
CA ILE A 207 9.06 -8.04 -5.13
C ILE A 207 10.07 -8.03 -6.27
N PHE A 208 9.67 -7.52 -7.43
CA PHE A 208 10.55 -7.18 -8.54
C PHE A 208 10.40 -5.69 -8.85
N VAL A 209 11.52 -5.00 -9.06
CA VAL A 209 11.53 -3.59 -9.46
C VAL A 209 12.47 -3.42 -10.65
N SER A 210 12.00 -2.80 -11.73
CA SER A 210 12.81 -2.40 -12.87
C SER A 210 12.73 -0.89 -13.07
N THR A 211 13.89 -0.29 -13.26
CA THR A 211 14.04 1.12 -13.62
C THR A 211 14.95 1.25 -14.84
N ALA A 212 15.08 2.47 -15.35
CA ALA A 212 16.08 2.77 -16.38
C ALA A 212 17.52 2.39 -15.97
N LYS A 213 17.85 2.46 -14.68
CA LYS A 213 19.23 2.33 -14.17
C LYS A 213 19.53 0.98 -13.52
N ILE A 214 18.56 0.37 -12.84
CA ILE A 214 18.74 -0.85 -12.04
C ILE A 214 17.56 -1.82 -12.17
N ARG A 215 17.82 -3.11 -11.94
CA ARG A 215 16.81 -4.12 -11.61
C ARG A 215 17.05 -4.66 -10.22
N ALA A 216 16.02 -4.74 -9.40
CA ALA A 216 16.05 -5.32 -8.07
C ALA A 216 15.08 -6.50 -8.01
N VAL A 217 15.54 -7.61 -7.42
CA VAL A 217 14.70 -8.75 -7.06
C VAL A 217 14.82 -8.91 -5.55
N THR A 218 13.67 -8.90 -4.89
CA THR A 218 13.57 -9.11 -3.45
C THR A 218 12.96 -10.48 -3.18
N GLN A 219 13.60 -11.24 -2.31
CA GLN A 219 13.05 -12.47 -1.73
C GLN A 219 12.91 -12.24 -0.23
N GLY A 220 11.72 -12.45 0.30
CA GLY A 220 11.47 -12.22 1.70
C GLY A 220 10.17 -12.80 2.20
N SER A 221 10.01 -12.70 3.51
CA SER A 221 8.78 -13.02 4.20
C SER A 221 8.50 -12.01 5.32
N LEU A 222 7.22 -11.76 5.57
CA LEU A 222 6.73 -10.96 6.67
C LEU A 222 5.74 -11.82 7.47
N ASP A 223 5.96 -11.95 8.76
CA ASP A 223 5.06 -12.65 9.68
C ASP A 223 4.25 -11.61 10.46
N LEU A 224 2.96 -11.45 10.17
CA LEU A 224 2.08 -10.45 10.80
C LEU A 224 1.75 -10.78 12.27
N LYS A 225 1.89 -12.04 12.69
CA LYS A 225 1.69 -12.42 14.11
C LYS A 225 2.81 -11.84 14.96
N THR A 226 4.03 -11.88 14.46
CA THR A 226 5.25 -11.46 15.16
C THR A 226 5.82 -10.13 14.69
N GLU A 227 5.28 -9.57 13.60
CA GLU A 227 5.75 -8.36 12.90
C GLU A 227 7.22 -8.46 12.46
N LYS A 228 7.70 -9.68 12.22
CA LYS A 228 9.08 -9.93 11.79
C LYS A 228 9.17 -9.99 10.28
N ILE A 229 10.05 -9.17 9.74
CA ILE A 229 10.40 -9.15 8.33
C ILE A 229 11.77 -9.80 8.10
N ARG A 230 11.87 -10.64 7.07
CA ARG A 230 13.14 -11.15 6.54
C ARG A 230 13.19 -10.82 5.06
N VAL A 231 14.18 -10.04 4.66
CA VAL A 231 14.30 -9.55 3.28
C VAL A 231 15.73 -9.72 2.80
N GLY A 232 15.88 -10.38 1.66
CA GLY A 232 17.10 -10.42 0.86
C GLY A 232 16.87 -9.67 -0.44
N VAL A 233 17.74 -8.71 -0.75
CA VAL A 233 17.66 -7.92 -1.98
C VAL A 233 18.84 -8.27 -2.88
N ARG A 234 18.55 -8.56 -4.14
CA ARG A 234 19.56 -8.69 -5.20
C ARG A 234 19.35 -7.61 -6.25
N THR A 235 20.32 -6.71 -6.38
CA THR A 235 20.31 -5.66 -7.41
C THR A 235 21.30 -5.94 -8.52
N THR A 236 20.91 -5.63 -9.75
CA THR A 236 21.75 -5.67 -10.94
C THR A 236 21.70 -4.33 -11.66
N PRO A 237 22.83 -3.60 -11.78
CA PRO A 237 22.90 -2.40 -12.61
C PRO A 237 22.61 -2.70 -14.07
N ARG A 238 21.94 -1.79 -14.77
CA ARG A 238 21.77 -1.86 -16.22
C ARG A 238 22.89 -1.03 -16.86
N LYS A 239 23.76 -1.69 -17.64
CA LYS A 239 24.79 -0.97 -18.41
C LYS A 239 24.11 -0.06 -19.44
N ILE A 240 24.35 1.24 -19.35
CA ILE A 240 24.18 2.15 -20.48
C ILE A 240 25.42 1.97 -21.34
N VAL A 241 25.30 1.28 -22.48
CA VAL A 241 26.36 1.23 -23.48
C VAL A 241 26.44 2.61 -24.13
N SER A 242 27.35 3.46 -23.64
CA SER A 242 27.75 4.66 -24.38
C SER A 242 28.78 4.25 -25.43
N PHE A 243 28.39 4.26 -26.71
CA PHE A 243 29.35 4.24 -27.80
C PHE A 243 30.03 5.61 -27.84
N SER A 244 31.22 5.75 -27.29
CA SER A 244 32.11 6.84 -27.68
C SER A 244 32.77 6.42 -28.98
N ALA A 245 32.30 6.95 -30.11
CA ALA A 245 33.13 7.01 -31.30
C ALA A 245 34.29 7.97 -30.95
N ALA A 246 35.47 7.41 -30.73
CA ALA A 246 36.70 8.19 -30.72
C ALA A 246 37.04 8.50 -32.18
N GLU A 247 37.09 9.78 -32.49
CA GLU A 247 37.77 10.31 -33.68
C GLU A 247 39.28 10.41 -33.40
#